data_AF-A0A3N5QKJ7-F1
#
_entry.id   AF-A0A3N5QKJ7-F1
#
_cell.length_a   1.000
_cell.length_b   1.000
_cell.length_c   1.000
_cell.angle_alpha   90.00
_cell.angle_beta   90.00
_cell.angle_gamma   90.00
#
_symmetry.space_group_name_H-M   'P 1'
#
loop_
_entity.id
_entity.type
_entity.pdbx_description
1 polymer ?
#
loop_
_entity_poly.entity_id
_entity_poly.type
_entity_poly.pdbx_seq_one_letter_code
_entity_poly.pdbx_strand_id
1 'polypeptide(L)' 'ACFTACPVRGKAITQGLYNAPFVHPEHCTGCGLCEEVCIVPYRAIRVYPNAEIARASTGSPS' A
#
# COMPACT_ATOMS: atom_id res chain seq x y z
N ALA A 1 10.38 -2.14 7.33
CA ALA A 1 9.92 -3.38 6.65
C ALA A 1 9.31 -3.07 5.28
N CYS A 2 8.16 -2.37 5.23
CA CYS A 2 7.49 -2.07 3.95
C CYS A 2 8.37 -1.30 2.94
N PHE A 3 9.07 -0.25 3.40
CA PHE A 3 9.97 0.53 2.56
C PHE A 3 11.08 -0.33 1.93
N THR A 4 11.72 -1.18 2.72
CA THR A 4 12.84 -2.03 2.24
C THR A 4 12.35 -3.16 1.33
N ALA A 5 11.18 -3.73 1.61
CA ALA A 5 10.58 -4.79 0.80
C ALA A 5 10.04 -4.30 -0.55
N CYS A 6 9.72 -3.02 -0.68
CA CYS A 6 9.21 -2.47 -1.93
C CYS A 6 10.29 -2.50 -3.04
N PRO A 7 10.00 -3.10 -4.21
CA PRO A 7 10.95 -3.15 -5.33
C PRO A 7 11.15 -1.77 -5.97
N VAL A 8 10.20 -0.86 -5.80
CA VAL A 8 10.23 0.52 -6.34
C VAL A 8 10.33 1.56 -5.21
N ARG A 9 10.94 1.17 -4.08
CA ARG A 9 11.14 2.04 -2.91
C ARG A 9 11.82 3.36 -3.28
N GLY A 10 11.43 4.44 -2.59
CA GLY A 10 11.87 5.81 -2.89
C GLY A 10 11.04 6.48 -3.99
N LYS A 11 10.32 5.72 -4.83
CA LYS A 11 9.30 6.24 -5.76
C LYS A 11 7.91 5.84 -5.31
N ALA A 12 7.65 4.55 -5.14
CA ALA A 12 6.32 4.03 -4.76
C ALA A 12 6.04 4.12 -3.26
N ILE A 13 7.08 4.04 -2.42
CA ILE A 13 6.97 4.21 -0.96
C ILE A 13 8.07 5.14 -0.48
N THR A 14 7.70 6.15 0.30
CA THR A 14 8.62 7.01 1.06
C THR A 14 8.32 6.91 2.57
N GLN A 15 9.24 7.37 3.41
CA GLN A 15 9.08 7.35 4.87
C GLN A 15 9.00 8.79 5.40
N GLY A 16 7.97 9.07 6.19
CA GLY A 16 7.82 10.33 6.91
C GLY A 16 8.34 10.22 8.35
N LEU A 17 7.79 11.07 9.23
CA LEU A 17 8.11 11.06 10.65
C LEU A 17 7.81 9.68 11.26
N TYR A 18 8.67 9.24 12.18
CA TYR A 18 8.57 7.92 12.83
C TYR A 18 8.46 6.72 11.87
N ASN A 19 9.08 6.82 10.68
CA ASN A 19 9.03 5.80 9.64
C ASN A 19 7.62 5.50 9.11
N ALA A 20 6.66 6.41 9.31
CA ALA A 20 5.31 6.28 8.75
C ALA A 20 5.41 6.16 7.22
N PRO A 21 4.87 5.10 6.60
CA PRO A 21 4.97 4.93 5.16
C PRO A 21 3.98 5.83 4.43
N PHE A 22 4.43 6.46 3.35
CA PHE A 22 3.59 7.12 2.36
C PHE A 22 3.67 6.34 1.06
N VAL A 23 2.52 6.00 0.47
CA VAL A 23 2.41 5.29 -0.80
C VAL A 23 2.09 6.29 -1.90
N HIS A 24 2.82 6.21 -3.01
CA HIS A 24 2.61 6.99 -4.23
C HIS A 24 2.03 6.04 -5.31
N PRO A 25 0.70 6.00 -5.49
CA PRO A 25 0.02 5.02 -6.34
C PRO A 25 0.48 5.02 -7.80
N GLU A 26 0.89 6.16 -8.34
CA GLU A 26 1.41 6.35 -9.69
C GLU A 26 2.67 5.54 -9.99
N HIS A 27 3.40 5.13 -8.94
CA HIS A 27 4.59 4.29 -9.03
C HIS A 27 4.38 2.91 -8.40
N CYS A 28 3.26 2.70 -7.71
CA CYS A 28 2.93 1.45 -7.06
C CYS A 28 2.52 0.40 -8.10
N THR A 29 3.13 -0.78 -8.04
CA THR A 29 2.82 -1.88 -8.96
C THR A 29 1.70 -2.79 -8.46
N GLY A 30 1.18 -2.56 -7.25
CA GLY A 30 0.20 -3.44 -6.63
C GLY A 30 0.73 -4.81 -6.18
N CYS A 31 2.06 -4.98 -6.08
CA CYS A 31 2.68 -6.28 -5.79
C CYS A 31 2.40 -6.89 -4.39
N GLY A 32 1.78 -6.17 -3.46
CA GLY A 32 1.38 -6.72 -2.14
C GLY A 32 2.50 -6.91 -1.10
N LEU A 33 3.78 -6.91 -1.50
CA LEU A 33 4.91 -7.20 -0.60
C LEU A 33 4.95 -6.32 0.66
N CYS A 34 4.63 -5.03 0.53
CA CYS A 34 4.62 -4.10 1.67
C CYS A 34 3.57 -4.44 2.72
N GLU A 35 2.44 -5.01 2.30
CA GLU A 35 1.39 -5.50 3.17
C GLU A 35 1.82 -6.80 3.84
N GLU A 36 2.38 -7.76 3.09
CA GLU A 36 2.84 -9.07 3.60
C GLU A 36 3.90 -8.95 4.70
N VAL A 37 4.90 -8.08 4.51
CA VAL A 37 6.01 -7.93 5.46
C VAL A 37 5.70 -7.02 6.65
N CYS A 38 4.45 -6.58 6.80
CA CYS A 38 4.05 -5.65 7.84
C CYS A 38 4.06 -6.36 9.22
N ILE A 39 4.94 -5.91 10.12
CA ILE A 39 5.14 -6.55 11.43
C ILE A 39 4.20 -6.04 12.53
N VAL A 40 3.42 -4.99 12.25
CA VAL A 40 2.51 -4.41 13.24
C VAL A 40 1.17 -5.16 13.24
N PRO A 41 0.47 -5.24 14.39
CA PRO A 41 -0.79 -6.00 14.51
C PRO A 41 -1.87 -5.57 13.51
N TYR A 42 -1.96 -4.26 13.25
CA TYR A 42 -2.81 -3.69 12.23
C TYR A 42 -1.96 -3.23 11.06
N ARG A 43 -2.11 -3.89 9.91
CA ARG A 43 -1.32 -3.58 8.72
C ARG A 43 -1.51 -2.11 8.34
N ALA A 44 -0.39 -1.38 8.26
CA ALA A 44 -0.38 0.04 7.95
C ALA A 44 -0.73 0.34 6.48
N ILE A 45 -0.59 -0.65 5.59
CA ILE A 45 -0.88 -0.58 4.17
C ILE A 45 -1.72 -1.80 3.80
N ARG A 46 -2.76 -1.58 3.00
CA ARG A 46 -3.53 -2.63 2.35
C ARG A 46 -3.53 -2.41 0.84
N VAL A 47 -3.31 -3.48 0.09
CA VAL A 47 -3.33 -3.46 -1.37
C VAL A 47 -4.64 -4.10 -1.83
N TYR A 48 -5.44 -3.32 -2.56
CA TYR A 48 -6.68 -3.79 -3.15
C TYR A 48 -6.49 -3.99 -4.66
N PRO A 49 -6.97 -5.10 -5.25
CA PRO A 49 -7.07 -5.23 -6.69
C PRO A 49 -7.95 -4.13 -7.27
N ASN A 50 -7.62 -3.67 -8.47
CA ASN A 50 -8.31 -2.56 -9.14
C ASN A 50 -9.83 -2.80 -9.27
N ALA A 51 -10.27 -4.06 -9.39
CA ALA A 51 -11.69 -4.42 -9.43
C ALA A 51 -12.43 -4.09 -8.12
N GLU A 52 -11.76 -4.17 -6.96
CA GLU A 52 -12.36 -3.82 -5.66
C GLU A 52 -12.40 -2.30 -5.46
N ILE A 53 -11.40 -1.57 -5.96
CA ILE A 53 -11.41 -0.10 -5.95
C ILE A 53 -12.54 0.45 -6.83
N ALA A 54 -12.72 -0.12 -8.03
CA ALA A 54 -13.81 0.26 -8.94
C ALA A 54 -15.18 0.12 -8.26
N ARG A 55 -15.40 -0.99 -7.53
CA ARG A 55 -16.64 -1.25 -6.78
C ARG A 55 -16.83 -0.29 -5.61
N ALA A 56 -15.77 0.13 -4.94
CA ALA A 56 -15.84 1.10 -3.85
C ALA A 56 -16.17 2.52 -4.35
N SER A 57 -15.69 2.90 -5.54
CA SER A 57 -15.96 4.22 -6.15
C SER A 57 -17.36 4.35 -6.74
N THR A 58 -17.96 3.23 -7.17
CA THR A 58 -19.39 3.17 -7.53
C THR A 58 -20.17 2.89 -6.26
N GLY A 59 -20.55 3.93 -5.50
CA GLY A 59 -21.33 3.76 -4.28
C GLY A 59 -22.45 2.72 -4.46
N SER A 60 -22.28 1.55 -3.86
CA SER A 60 -23.25 0.46 -3.90
C SER A 60 -23.07 -0.40 -2.65
N PRO A 61 -24.15 -0.59 -1.88
CA PRO A 61 -24.09 -1.18 -0.56
C PRO A 61 -24.00 -2.70 -0.66
N SER A 62 -23.27 -3.31 0.27
CA SER A 62 -23.52 -4.67 0.76
C SER A 62 -23.07 -4.75 2.20
#